data_AF-A0A383C3D7-F1
#
_entry.id   AF-A0A383C3D7-F1
#
_cell.length_a   1.000
_cell.length_b   1.000
_cell.length_c   1.000
_cell.angle_alpha   90.00
_cell.angle_beta   90.00
_cell.angle_gamma   90.00
#
_symmetry.space_group_name_H-M   'P 1'
#
loop_
_entity.id
_entity.type
_entity.pdbx_description
1 polymer ?
#
loop_
_entity_poly.entity_id
_entity_poly.type
_entity_poly.pdbx_seq_one_letter_code
_entity_poly.pdbx_strand_id
1 'polypeptide(L)'
;YVDLFAQLEKPDGSVELPFPIWREAFINDADAELAQAAYDKLNPHPNNTFKDSISLSKNPAEMEIPKSYINCTEDTSLPHSLPWHPRLSEKLGLFRLVQTSGSHELCFTNPSLLGEKILQAGRD
;
A
#
# COMPACT_ATOMS: atom_id res chain seq x y z
N TYR A 1 15.55 -3.59 0.32
CA TYR A 1 14.16 -3.49 0.80
C TYR A 1 13.70 -4.82 1.39
N VAL A 2 13.76 -5.95 0.67
CA VAL A 2 13.46 -7.29 1.24
C VAL A 2 14.33 -7.60 2.47
N ASP A 3 15.63 -7.31 2.41
CA ASP A 3 16.55 -7.53 3.55
C ASP A 3 16.20 -6.70 4.79
N LEU A 4 15.54 -5.55 4.62
CA LEU A 4 15.08 -4.72 5.76
C LEU A 4 14.03 -5.49 6.57
N PHE A 5 13.05 -6.09 5.89
CA PHE A 5 11.97 -6.84 6.56
C PHE A 5 12.51 -8.08 7.28
N ALA A 6 13.51 -8.76 6.71
CA ALA A 6 14.16 -9.89 7.38
C ALA A 6 14.90 -9.48 8.67
N GLN A 7 15.46 -8.27 8.72
CA GLN A 7 16.13 -7.75 9.92
C GLN A 7 15.16 -7.27 11.01
N LEU A 8 13.92 -6.96 10.63
CA LEU A 8 12.89 -6.45 11.54
C LEU A 8 11.97 -7.55 12.10
N GLU A 9 12.13 -8.81 11.68
CA GLU A 9 11.29 -9.92 12.13
C GLU A 9 11.53 -10.19 13.63
N LYS A 10 10.46 -10.09 14.40
CA LYS A 10 10.42 -10.38 15.84
C LYS A 10 10.32 -11.89 16.08
N PRO A 11 10.59 -12.37 17.32
CA PRO A 11 10.51 -13.80 17.63
C PRO A 11 9.13 -14.44 17.38
N ASP A 12 8.06 -13.65 17.37
CA ASP A 12 6.69 -14.11 17.07
C ASP A 12 6.37 -14.14 15.56
N GLY A 13 7.34 -13.82 14.70
CA GLY A 13 7.18 -13.79 13.24
C GLY A 13 6.51 -12.53 12.71
N SER A 14 6.26 -11.53 13.57
CA SER A 14 5.76 -10.22 13.14
C SER A 14 6.90 -9.26 12.77
N VAL A 15 6.61 -8.27 11.95
CA VAL A 15 7.51 -7.17 11.61
C VAL A 15 6.88 -5.84 12.02
N GLU A 16 7.70 -4.93 12.51
CA GLU A 16 7.30 -3.55 12.79
C GLU A 16 8.34 -2.63 12.17
N LEU A 17 7.89 -1.67 11.36
CA LEU A 17 8.79 -0.70 10.75
C LEU A 17 9.15 0.36 11.79
N PRO A 18 10.44 0.69 11.98
CA PRO A 18 10.82 1.81 12.84
C PRO A 18 10.12 3.10 12.42
N PHE A 19 9.60 3.87 13.37
CA PHE A 19 8.88 5.12 13.12
C PHE A 19 9.55 6.05 12.09
N PRO A 20 10.87 6.33 12.12
CA PRO A 20 11.49 7.20 11.12
C PRO A 20 11.38 6.67 9.69
N ILE A 21 11.41 5.35 9.50
CA ILE A 21 11.27 4.72 8.17
C ILE A 21 9.81 4.77 7.74
N TRP A 22 8.89 4.39 8.63
CA TRP A 22 7.47 4.40 8.32
C TRP A 22 6.98 5.83 8.01
N ARG A 23 7.36 6.83 8.81
CA ARG A 23 6.99 8.24 8.59
C ARG A 23 7.41 8.74 7.20
N GLU A 24 8.64 8.50 6.80
CA GLU A 24 9.19 9.05 5.54
C GLU A 24 8.78 8.27 4.29
N ALA A 25 8.32 7.01 4.42
CA ALA A 25 7.95 6.17 3.27
C ALA A 25 6.44 5.88 3.14
N PHE A 26 5.71 5.84 4.26
CA PHE A 26 4.30 5.44 4.28
C PHE A 26 3.37 6.64 4.48
N ILE A 27 3.77 7.66 5.26
CA ILE A 27 2.94 8.85 5.55
C ILE A 27 3.71 10.17 5.37
N ASN A 28 4.51 10.25 4.31
CA ASN A 28 5.39 11.37 3.98
C ASN A 28 4.67 12.71 3.68
N ASP A 29 3.34 12.71 3.60
CA ASP A 29 2.48 13.87 3.42
C ASP A 29 1.86 14.39 4.73
N ALA A 30 2.09 13.73 5.87
CA ALA A 30 1.60 14.18 7.17
C ALA A 30 2.59 15.10 7.91
N ASP A 31 2.03 15.97 8.76
CA ASP A 31 2.82 16.60 9.82
C ASP A 31 3.24 15.58 10.89
N ALA A 32 4.14 16.00 11.79
CA ALA A 32 4.70 15.13 12.80
C ALA A 32 3.67 14.62 13.83
N GLU A 33 2.67 15.45 14.17
CA GLU A 33 1.65 15.10 15.16
C GLU A 33 0.73 14.00 14.60
N LEU A 34 0.24 14.19 13.38
CA LEU A 34 -0.59 13.20 12.70
C LEU A 34 0.18 11.91 12.43
N ALA A 35 1.43 12.00 11.98
CA ALA A 35 2.27 10.82 11.76
C ALA A 35 2.45 10.01 13.04
N GLN A 36 2.75 10.65 14.18
CA GLN A 36 2.87 9.96 15.46
C GLN A 36 1.54 9.33 15.89
N ALA A 37 0.44 10.08 15.82
CA ALA A 37 -0.88 9.60 16.20
C ALA A 37 -1.39 8.44 15.32
N ALA A 38 -0.97 8.38 14.06
CA ALA A 38 -1.26 7.26 13.16
C ALA A 38 -0.36 6.05 13.48
N TYR A 39 0.94 6.26 13.71
CA TYR A 39 1.88 5.20 14.07
C TYR A 39 1.48 4.48 15.37
N ASP A 40 1.01 5.23 16.37
CA ASP A 40 0.57 4.68 17.66
C ASP A 40 -0.65 3.75 17.55
N LYS A 41 -1.36 3.75 16.41
CA LYS A 41 -2.50 2.86 16.12
C LYS A 41 -2.11 1.60 15.37
N LEU A 42 -0.87 1.52 14.86
CA LEU A 42 -0.40 0.39 14.07
C LEU A 42 -0.18 -0.84 14.95
N ASN A 43 -0.28 -2.01 14.32
CA ASN A 43 0.04 -3.28 14.93
C ASN A 43 1.17 -3.95 14.15
N PRO A 44 2.03 -4.76 14.80
CA PRO A 44 3.03 -5.56 14.10
C PRO A 44 2.39 -6.43 13.00
N HIS A 45 2.96 -6.40 11.80
CA HIS A 45 2.43 -7.12 10.64
C HIS A 45 2.97 -8.57 10.62
N PRO A 46 2.13 -9.60 10.48
CA PRO A 46 2.63 -10.99 10.37
C PRO A 46 3.48 -11.19 9.11
N ASN A 47 4.78 -11.50 9.22
CA ASN A 47 5.69 -11.49 8.06
C ASN A 47 5.37 -12.57 7.01
N ASN A 48 4.66 -13.64 7.39
CA ASN A 48 4.31 -14.73 6.47
C ASN A 48 3.34 -14.28 5.36
N THR A 49 2.57 -13.21 5.55
CA THR A 49 1.71 -12.63 4.48
C THR A 49 2.51 -12.14 3.28
N PHE A 50 3.81 -11.83 3.46
CA PHE A 50 4.72 -11.45 2.38
C PHE A 50 5.53 -12.63 1.84
N LYS A 51 5.76 -13.68 2.65
CA LYS A 51 6.64 -14.81 2.33
C LYS A 51 5.92 -15.99 1.70
N ASP A 52 4.65 -16.20 2.07
CA ASP A 52 3.90 -17.35 1.61
C ASP A 52 3.54 -17.21 0.12
N SER A 53 3.89 -18.25 -0.64
CA SER A 53 3.53 -18.32 -2.05
C SER A 53 2.02 -18.43 -2.22
N ILE A 54 1.44 -17.55 -3.03
CA ILE A 54 0.05 -17.69 -3.47
C ILE A 54 -0.05 -18.65 -4.65
N SER A 55 -1.18 -19.35 -4.77
CA SER A 55 -1.56 -20.11 -5.96
C SER A 55 -2.87 -19.56 -6.49
N LEU A 56 -2.84 -18.99 -7.69
CA LEU A 56 -4.03 -18.48 -8.38
C LEU A 56 -4.43 -19.47 -9.47
N SER A 57 -5.70 -19.86 -9.49
CA SER A 57 -6.26 -20.71 -10.54
C SER A 57 -6.45 -19.98 -11.88
N LYS A 58 -6.44 -18.65 -11.86
CA LYS A 58 -6.60 -17.78 -13.04
C LYS A 58 -5.73 -16.54 -12.90
N ASN A 59 -5.08 -16.10 -13.98
CA ASN A 59 -4.30 -14.87 -13.97
C ASN A 59 -5.25 -13.66 -13.76
N PRO A 60 -4.93 -12.68 -12.89
CA PRO A 60 -5.77 -11.48 -12.71
C PRO A 60 -6.14 -10.77 -14.02
N ALA A 61 -5.25 -10.77 -15.02
CA ALA A 61 -5.50 -10.21 -16.34
C ALA A 61 -6.63 -10.91 -17.13
N GLU A 62 -6.90 -12.17 -16.84
CA GLU A 62 -7.92 -12.99 -17.49
C GLU A 62 -9.26 -12.97 -16.72
N MET A 63 -9.29 -12.42 -15.51
CA MET A 63 -10.50 -12.38 -14.69
C MET A 63 -11.52 -11.41 -15.30
N GLU A 64 -12.77 -11.86 -15.47
CA GLU A 64 -13.84 -11.07 -16.12
C GLU A 64 -14.54 -10.10 -15.17
N ILE A 65 -14.30 -10.23 -13.86
CA ILE A 65 -14.74 -9.22 -12.89
C ILE A 65 -14.10 -7.86 -13.22
N PRO A 66 -14.88 -6.76 -13.25
CA PRO A 66 -14.34 -5.42 -13.42
C PRO A 66 -13.30 -5.10 -12.34
N LYS A 67 -12.21 -4.45 -12.74
CA LYS A 67 -11.06 -4.14 -11.88
C LYS A 67 -10.76 -2.67 -11.95
N SER A 68 -10.42 -2.09 -10.80
CA SER A 68 -9.92 -0.72 -10.70
C SER A 68 -8.63 -0.71 -9.87
N TYR A 69 -7.75 0.25 -10.16
CA TYR A 69 -6.53 0.48 -9.38
C TYR A 69 -6.52 1.95 -8.95
N ILE A 70 -6.53 2.18 -7.64
CA ILE A 70 -6.36 3.52 -7.07
C ILE A 70 -4.88 3.69 -6.77
N ASN A 71 -4.25 4.70 -7.37
CA ASN A 71 -2.85 5.02 -7.16
C ASN A 71 -2.68 6.40 -6.52
N CYS A 72 -2.18 6.41 -5.29
CA CYS A 72 -1.68 7.60 -4.61
C CYS A 72 -0.31 7.99 -5.19
N THR A 73 -0.14 9.24 -5.64
CA THR A 73 1.03 9.65 -6.43
C THR A 73 2.29 9.90 -5.61
N GLU A 74 2.16 10.12 -4.29
CA GLU A 74 3.25 10.35 -3.35
C GLU A 74 3.54 9.11 -2.49
N ASP A 75 2.95 7.94 -2.81
CA ASP A 75 3.25 6.67 -2.16
C ASP A 75 4.66 6.18 -2.53
N THR A 76 5.55 6.19 -1.54
CA THR A 76 6.95 5.76 -1.63
C THR A 76 7.24 4.53 -0.76
N SER A 77 6.20 3.80 -0.34
CA SER A 77 6.30 2.59 0.50
C SER A 77 7.01 1.42 -0.20
N LEU A 78 7.18 1.50 -1.53
CA LEU A 78 8.06 0.64 -2.31
C LEU A 78 9.17 1.48 -2.97
N PRO A 79 10.36 0.89 -3.22
CA PRO A 79 11.40 1.57 -3.98
C PRO A 79 10.89 2.08 -5.33
N HIS A 80 11.27 3.29 -5.73
CA HIS A 80 10.82 3.89 -7.00
C HIS A 80 11.18 3.07 -8.24
N SER A 81 12.22 2.21 -8.16
CA SER A 81 12.59 1.26 -9.22
C SER A 81 11.63 0.07 -9.33
N LEU A 82 10.79 -0.17 -8.32
CA LEU A 82 9.82 -1.25 -8.22
C LEU A 82 8.45 -0.71 -7.74
N PRO A 83 7.85 0.28 -8.44
CA PRO A 83 6.70 1.01 -7.93
C PRO A 83 5.44 0.14 -7.88
N TRP A 84 4.39 0.66 -7.24
CA TRP A 84 3.03 0.11 -7.29
C TRP A 84 2.45 0.21 -8.71
N HIS A 85 2.39 1.41 -9.25
CA HIS A 85 1.98 1.70 -10.62
C HIS A 85 3.18 2.19 -11.45
N PRO A 86 3.38 1.73 -12.70
CA PRO A 86 2.52 0.80 -13.45
C PRO A 86 2.79 -0.69 -13.17
N ARG A 87 3.93 -1.04 -12.55
CA ARG A 87 4.46 -2.42 -12.45
C ARG A 87 3.46 -3.46 -11.91
N LEU A 88 2.73 -3.16 -10.82
CA LEU A 88 1.78 -4.10 -10.22
C LEU A 88 0.38 -3.94 -10.82
N SER A 89 -0.04 -2.72 -11.13
CA SER A 89 -1.34 -2.47 -11.76
C SER A 89 -1.45 -3.11 -13.16
N GLU A 90 -0.38 -3.17 -13.93
CA GLU A 90 -0.37 -3.79 -15.27
C GLU A 90 -0.75 -5.27 -15.23
N LYS A 91 -0.50 -5.95 -14.09
CA LYS A 91 -0.88 -7.36 -13.92
C LYS A 91 -2.39 -7.60 -13.91
N LEU A 92 -3.20 -6.54 -13.79
CA LEU A 92 -4.66 -6.62 -13.82
C LEU A 92 -5.23 -6.73 -15.25
N GLY A 93 -4.42 -6.59 -16.31
CA GLY A 93 -4.93 -6.60 -17.68
C GLY A 93 -5.82 -5.38 -17.95
N LEU A 94 -7.10 -5.59 -18.28
CA LEU A 94 -8.06 -4.49 -18.41
C LEU A 94 -8.52 -4.01 -17.02
N PHE A 95 -8.18 -2.77 -16.68
CA PHE A 95 -8.60 -2.12 -15.43
C PHE A 95 -8.86 -0.61 -15.62
N ARG A 96 -9.62 -0.02 -14.71
CA ARG A 96 -9.79 1.44 -14.60
C ARG A 96 -8.72 2.01 -13.67
N LEU A 97 -7.90 2.93 -14.16
CA LEU A 97 -6.97 3.69 -13.33
C LEU A 97 -7.68 4.90 -12.71
N VAL A 98 -7.55 5.05 -11.38
CA VAL A 98 -7.93 6.26 -10.64
C VAL A 98 -6.68 6.74 -9.91
N GLN A 99 -6.34 8.02 -10.06
CA GLN A 99 -5.20 8.62 -9.36
C GLN A 99 -5.65 9.73 -8.42
N THR A 100 -4.85 9.92 -7.37
CA THR A 100 -5.03 10.98 -6.39
C THR A 100 -3.70 11.37 -5.79
N SER A 101 -3.58 12.61 -5.34
CA SER A 101 -2.49 13.03 -4.46
C SER A 101 -2.65 12.37 -3.09
N GLY A 102 -1.53 12.00 -2.48
CA GLY A 102 -1.46 11.38 -1.16
C GLY A 102 -0.33 10.36 -1.04
N SER A 103 0.02 10.04 0.20
CA SER A 103 0.94 8.96 0.54
C SER A 103 0.26 7.57 0.52
N HIS A 104 0.99 6.55 0.96
CA HIS A 104 0.45 5.20 1.18
C HIS A 104 -0.68 5.20 2.21
N GLU A 105 -0.54 6.05 3.23
CA GLU A 105 -1.41 6.14 4.40
C GLU A 105 -2.43 7.29 4.27
N LEU A 106 -2.89 7.55 3.04
CA LEU A 106 -3.90 8.59 2.72
C LEU A 106 -5.19 8.44 3.55
N CYS A 107 -5.48 7.24 4.04
CA CYS A 107 -6.59 6.98 4.95
C CYS A 107 -6.49 7.77 6.27
N PHE A 108 -5.28 8.15 6.69
CA PHE A 108 -5.05 9.01 7.85
C PHE A 108 -4.97 10.49 7.48
N THR A 109 -4.32 10.84 6.36
CA THR A 109 -4.09 12.24 5.98
C THR A 109 -5.28 12.91 5.31
N ASN A 110 -6.07 12.16 4.52
CA ASN A 110 -7.29 12.66 3.88
C ASN A 110 -8.31 11.53 3.62
N PRO A 111 -8.96 11.01 4.68
CA PRO A 111 -9.93 9.92 4.55
C PRO A 111 -11.11 10.25 3.64
N SER A 112 -11.55 11.51 3.61
CA SER A 112 -12.65 11.96 2.75
C SER A 112 -12.28 11.83 1.26
N LEU A 113 -11.09 12.32 0.88
CA LEU A 113 -10.60 12.19 -0.49
C LEU A 113 -10.44 10.73 -0.89
N LEU A 114 -9.86 9.89 -0.02
CA LEU A 114 -9.75 8.46 -0.29
C LEU A 114 -11.13 7.82 -0.52
N GLY A 115 -12.13 8.17 0.31
CA GLY A 115 -13.51 7.71 0.16
C GLY A 115 -14.12 8.09 -1.19
N GLU A 116 -13.94 9.34 -1.63
CA GLU A 116 -14.39 9.80 -2.95
C GLU A 116 -13.72 9.01 -4.09
N LYS A 117 -12.43 8.70 -3.97
CA LYS A 117 -11.69 7.93 -4.97
C LYS A 117 -12.12 6.47 -5.01
N ILE A 118 -12.48 5.88 -3.87
CA ILE A 118 -13.08 4.53 -3.81
C ILE A 118 -14.42 4.51 -4.54
N LEU A 119 -15.30 5.49 -4.29
CA LEU A 119 -16.58 5.61 -5.02
C LEU A 119 -16.35 5.82 -6.53
N GLN A 120 -15.39 6.66 -6.90
CA GLN A 120 -15.00 6.88 -8.30
C GLN A 120 -14.47 5.60 -8.96
N ALA A 121 -13.69 4.80 -8.23
CA ALA A 121 -13.12 3.55 -8.73
C ALA A 121 -14.17 2.47 -8.89
N GLY A 122 -15.17 2.41 -8.00
CA GLY A 122 -16.23 1.41 -7.97
C GLY A 122 -17.51 1.76 -8.73
N ARG A 123 -17.57 2.92 -9.41
CA ARG A 123 -18.76 3.30 -10.18
C ARG A 123 -18.97 2.45 -11.44
N ASP A 124 -20.22 2.34 -11.87
CA ASP A 124 -20.64 1.57 -13.07
C ASP A 124 -20.18 0.10 -13.03
#